data_AF-A0A3D0EUA3-F1
#
_entry.id   AF-A0A3D0EUA3-F1
#
_cell.length_a   1.000
_cell.length_b   1.000
_cell.length_c   1.000
_cell.angle_alpha   90.00
_cell.angle_beta   90.00
_cell.angle_gamma   90.00
#
_symmetry.space_group_name_H-M   'P 1'
#
loop_
_entity.id
_entity.type
_entity.pdbx_description
1 polymer ?
#
loop_
_entity_poly.entity_id
_entity_poly.type
_entity_poly.pdbx_seq_one_letter_code
_entity_poly.pdbx_strand_id
1 'polypeptide(L)'
;MDISPSPSEVAYGWTATKVKNLFEQPLMDLLFDAQKVHRQHFKPNAIQLSTLISIKTGGCPEDCGYCPQSIRFNTGVVDDELMALDDVVRAASEAKAKGASRFCMGAAWRGPKDRDVLKVAEMVAAVKSLGLETCATLGLLKDGQAEVLKDAGLDYYNHNIDTSADHYGEIISTRSQGDRHETLQRVRDAGVSVCCGGIIGMGESRDDRAD
;
A
#
# COMPACT_ATOMS: atom_id res chain seq x y z
N MET A 1 35.70 -21.82 0.23
CA MET A 1 34.34 -21.57 -0.28
C MET A 1 33.77 -20.51 0.63
N ASP A 2 33.71 -19.30 0.12
CA ASP A 2 33.42 -18.09 0.87
C ASP A 2 31.90 -18.02 1.07
N ILE A 3 31.45 -18.27 2.30
CA ILE A 3 30.03 -18.22 2.68
C ILE A 3 29.82 -16.87 3.37
N SER A 4 29.99 -15.80 2.61
CA SER A 4 29.54 -14.49 3.03
C SER A 4 28.01 -14.47 2.89
N PRO A 5 27.25 -14.12 3.96
CA PRO A 5 25.80 -14.08 3.87
C PRO A 5 25.37 -13.05 2.82
N SER A 6 24.40 -13.41 1.98
CA SER A 6 23.77 -12.45 1.07
C SER A 6 23.07 -11.35 1.86
N PRO A 7 22.87 -10.15 1.31
CA PRO A 7 22.21 -9.02 1.97
C PRO A 7 20.80 -9.31 2.52
N SER A 8 20.25 -10.50 2.24
CA SER A 8 18.94 -11.00 2.64
C SER A 8 18.84 -11.59 4.06
N GLU A 9 19.89 -11.58 4.88
CA GLU A 9 19.77 -11.78 6.35
C GLU A 9 19.21 -10.52 7.04
N VAL A 10 18.19 -9.89 6.46
CA VAL A 10 17.78 -8.51 6.72
C VAL A 10 17.32 -8.31 8.18
N ALA A 11 18.22 -7.76 9.00
CA ALA A 11 18.06 -7.02 10.26
C ALA A 11 17.28 -7.66 11.46
N TYR A 12 16.42 -8.65 11.25
CA TYR A 12 15.54 -9.23 12.29
C TYR A 12 15.59 -10.76 12.37
N GLY A 13 16.44 -11.40 11.56
CA GLY A 13 16.66 -12.85 11.60
C GLY A 13 15.46 -13.72 11.21
N TRP A 14 14.50 -13.16 10.47
CA TRP A 14 13.41 -13.92 9.87
C TRP A 14 13.91 -14.75 8.69
N THR A 15 13.40 -15.98 8.58
CA THR A 15 13.61 -16.86 7.44
C THR A 15 12.25 -17.44 7.05
N ALA A 16 12.06 -17.81 5.78
CA ALA A 16 10.84 -18.47 5.33
C ALA A 16 10.48 -19.67 6.24
N THR A 17 11.46 -20.48 6.64
CA THR A 17 11.27 -21.59 7.59
C THR A 17 10.70 -21.14 8.94
N LYS A 18 11.19 -20.04 9.52
CA LYS A 18 10.66 -19.52 10.79
C LYS A 18 9.22 -19.04 10.66
N VAL A 19 8.88 -18.39 9.55
CA VAL A 19 7.51 -17.94 9.28
C VAL A 19 6.59 -19.14 9.07
N LYS A 20 7.02 -20.15 8.32
CA LYS A 20 6.27 -21.40 8.12
C LYS A 20 5.97 -22.11 9.43
N ASN A 21 6.93 -22.14 10.35
CA ASN A 21 6.69 -22.71 11.68
C ASN A 21 5.56 -22.00 12.43
N LEU A 22 5.33 -20.69 12.22
CA LEU A 22 4.18 -19.99 12.80
C LEU A 22 2.86 -20.49 12.21
N PHE A 23 2.81 -20.69 10.89
CA PHE A 23 1.61 -21.24 10.25
C PHE A 23 1.29 -22.66 10.73
N GLU A 24 2.28 -23.45 11.15
CA GLU A 24 2.10 -24.81 11.70
C GLU A 24 1.73 -24.83 13.20
N GLN A 25 1.79 -23.69 13.90
CA GLN A 25 1.41 -23.65 15.31
C GLN A 25 -0.11 -23.92 15.50
N PRO A 26 -0.51 -24.53 16.63
CA PRO A 26 -1.91 -24.54 17.02
C PRO A 26 -2.47 -23.11 17.04
N LEU A 27 -3.55 -22.89 16.30
CA LEU A 27 -4.09 -21.55 16.04
C LEU A 27 -4.32 -20.74 17.32
N MET A 28 -4.82 -21.37 18.38
CA MET A 28 -5.10 -20.67 19.64
C MET A 28 -3.83 -20.23 20.37
N ASP A 29 -2.74 -20.99 20.26
CA ASP A 29 -1.45 -20.62 20.83
C ASP A 29 -0.82 -19.46 20.04
N LEU A 30 -0.89 -19.53 18.70
CA LEU A 30 -0.46 -18.43 17.82
C LEU A 30 -1.21 -17.13 18.11
N LEU A 31 -2.54 -17.20 18.29
CA LEU A 31 -3.37 -16.03 18.63
C LEU A 31 -3.01 -15.46 20.01
N PHE A 32 -2.68 -16.31 20.97
CA PHE A 32 -2.24 -15.86 22.29
C PHE A 32 -0.88 -15.16 22.22
N ASP A 33 0.08 -15.71 21.48
CA ASP A 33 1.39 -15.11 21.23
C ASP A 33 1.26 -13.77 20.50
N ALA A 34 0.43 -13.70 19.47
CA ALA A 34 0.14 -12.46 18.74
C ALA A 34 -0.39 -11.35 19.67
N GLN A 35 -1.31 -11.68 20.58
CA GLN A 35 -1.84 -10.72 21.55
C GLN A 35 -0.78 -10.25 22.55
N LYS A 36 0.11 -11.14 23.02
CA LYS A 36 1.21 -10.77 23.91
C LYS A 36 2.13 -9.75 23.23
N VAL A 37 2.58 -10.04 22.01
CA VAL A 37 3.44 -9.14 21.23
C VAL A 37 2.72 -7.81 20.96
N HIS A 38 1.44 -7.85 20.56
CA HIS A 38 0.68 -6.63 20.29
C HIS A 38 0.60 -5.71 21.52
N ARG A 39 0.31 -6.25 22.71
CA ARG A 39 0.19 -5.47 23.96
C ARG A 39 1.52 -4.90 24.47
N GLN A 40 2.65 -5.46 24.05
CA GLN A 40 3.99 -4.94 24.39
C GLN A 40 4.35 -3.68 23.58
N HIS A 41 3.83 -3.57 22.35
CA HIS A 41 4.26 -2.53 21.39
C HIS A 41 3.17 -1.51 21.08
N PHE A 42 1.91 -1.83 21.31
CA PHE A 42 0.77 -0.98 20.98
C PHE A 42 -0.12 -0.74 22.19
N LYS A 43 -0.78 0.43 22.21
CA LYS A 43 -1.81 0.74 23.20
C LYS A 43 -2.98 -0.24 23.02
N PRO A 44 -3.28 -1.09 24.02
CA PRO A 44 -4.36 -2.07 23.87
C PRO A 44 -5.70 -1.38 23.63
N ASN A 45 -6.54 -1.98 22.78
CA ASN A 45 -7.87 -1.49 22.42
C ASN A 45 -7.90 -0.12 21.71
N ALA A 46 -6.75 0.43 21.30
CA ALA A 46 -6.68 1.56 20.40
C ALA A 46 -6.66 1.05 18.95
N ILE A 47 -7.35 1.74 18.05
CA ILE A 47 -7.45 1.38 16.62
C ILE A 47 -7.16 2.62 15.79
N GLN A 48 -6.35 2.47 14.74
CA GLN A 48 -6.16 3.49 13.71
C GLN A 48 -7.38 3.51 12.79
N LEU A 49 -8.01 4.68 12.64
CA LEU A 49 -9.17 4.86 11.76
C LEU A 49 -8.76 5.60 10.49
N SER A 50 -8.56 4.84 9.42
CA SER A 50 -8.25 5.39 8.09
C SER A 50 -9.47 5.28 7.19
N THR A 51 -9.86 6.38 6.53
CA THR A 51 -10.88 6.38 5.48
C THR A 51 -10.23 6.59 4.12
N LEU A 52 -10.69 5.89 3.09
CA LEU A 52 -10.16 5.98 1.74
C LEU A 52 -11.23 6.49 0.77
N ILE A 53 -10.81 7.25 -0.23
CA ILE A 53 -11.58 7.55 -1.44
C ILE A 53 -10.77 7.19 -2.69
N SER A 54 -11.46 6.77 -3.74
CA SER A 54 -10.89 6.64 -5.08
C SER A 54 -10.97 7.99 -5.78
N ILE A 55 -9.86 8.73 -5.84
CA ILE A 55 -9.78 10.04 -6.52
C ILE A 55 -9.76 9.91 -8.04
N LYS A 56 -9.43 8.73 -8.57
CA LYS A 56 -9.55 8.38 -9.99
C LYS A 56 -9.92 6.89 -10.06
N THR A 57 -11.12 6.60 -10.55
CA THR A 57 -11.67 5.23 -10.61
C THR A 57 -11.63 4.66 -12.02
N GLY A 58 -11.47 3.35 -12.15
CA GLY A 58 -11.57 2.63 -13.44
C GLY A 58 -10.41 2.93 -14.40
N GLY A 59 -10.49 2.46 -15.64
CA GLY A 59 -9.51 2.79 -16.70
C GLY A 59 -8.07 2.35 -16.44
N CYS A 60 -7.80 1.47 -15.46
CA CYS A 60 -6.44 1.08 -15.10
C CYS A 60 -5.85 0.15 -16.17
N PRO A 61 -4.64 0.42 -16.70
CA PRO A 61 -4.02 -0.39 -17.74
C PRO A 61 -3.41 -1.72 -17.24
N GLU A 62 -3.21 -1.83 -15.92
CA GLU A 62 -2.68 -3.02 -15.25
C GLU A 62 -3.65 -4.19 -15.37
N ASP A 63 -3.15 -5.41 -15.22
CA ASP A 63 -3.88 -6.66 -15.44
C ASP A 63 -4.05 -7.52 -14.18
N CYS A 64 -4.06 -6.91 -12.99
CA CYS A 64 -4.17 -7.65 -11.74
C CYS A 64 -5.44 -8.51 -11.72
N GLY A 65 -5.30 -9.83 -11.60
CA GLY A 65 -6.43 -10.78 -11.70
C GLY A 65 -7.54 -10.56 -10.66
N TYR A 66 -7.25 -9.87 -9.56
CA TYR A 66 -8.22 -9.55 -8.50
C TYR A 66 -8.87 -8.16 -8.64
N CYS A 67 -8.35 -7.27 -9.49
CA CYS A 67 -8.71 -5.85 -9.45
C CYS A 67 -9.93 -5.57 -10.32
N PRO A 68 -11.04 -5.03 -9.77
CA PRO A 68 -12.22 -4.73 -10.56
C PRO A 68 -12.04 -3.49 -11.45
N GLN A 69 -10.98 -2.71 -11.29
CA GLN A 69 -10.76 -1.45 -12.02
C GLN A 69 -9.88 -1.61 -13.27
N SER A 70 -9.38 -2.82 -13.54
CA SER A 70 -8.58 -3.11 -14.72
C SER A 70 -9.45 -3.10 -15.98
N ILE A 71 -8.97 -2.43 -17.03
CA ILE A 71 -9.62 -2.44 -18.36
C ILE A 71 -9.55 -3.81 -19.05
N ARG A 72 -8.78 -4.77 -18.50
CA ARG A 72 -8.64 -6.10 -19.06
C ARG A 72 -9.83 -7.00 -18.75
N PHE A 73 -10.69 -6.61 -17.80
CA PHE A 73 -11.83 -7.40 -17.34
C PHE A 73 -13.13 -6.59 -17.42
N ASN A 74 -14.24 -7.28 -17.69
CA ASN A 74 -15.57 -6.64 -17.69
C ASN A 74 -16.21 -6.78 -16.30
N THR A 75 -16.12 -5.73 -15.49
CA THR A 75 -16.60 -5.70 -14.09
C THR A 75 -17.73 -4.70 -13.86
N GLY A 76 -18.11 -3.92 -14.87
CA GLY A 76 -19.09 -2.85 -14.76
C GLY A 76 -18.58 -1.56 -14.09
N VAL A 77 -17.30 -1.48 -13.73
CA VAL A 77 -16.69 -0.25 -13.19
C VAL A 77 -16.56 0.80 -14.29
N VAL A 78 -17.06 2.01 -14.03
CA VAL A 78 -16.96 3.16 -14.94
C VAL A 78 -15.58 3.83 -14.78
N ASP A 79 -15.02 4.28 -15.90
CA ASP A 79 -13.80 5.08 -15.95
C ASP A 79 -14.13 6.53 -15.65
N ASP A 80 -13.79 6.98 -14.44
CA ASP A 80 -14.03 8.35 -13.99
C ASP A 80 -12.77 9.20 -14.12
N GLU A 81 -12.98 10.49 -14.38
CA GLU A 81 -11.90 11.47 -14.32
C GLU A 81 -11.36 11.66 -12.90
N LEU A 82 -10.20 12.30 -12.80
CA LEU A 82 -9.66 12.71 -11.51
C LEU A 82 -10.63 13.68 -10.82
N MET A 83 -11.00 13.39 -9.58
CA MET A 83 -11.89 14.23 -8.77
C MET A 83 -11.40 15.67 -8.66
N ALA A 84 -12.35 16.61 -8.58
CA ALA A 84 -12.03 17.99 -8.27
C ALA A 84 -11.52 18.14 -6.82
N LEU A 85 -10.63 19.10 -6.59
CA LEU A 85 -10.04 19.35 -5.26
C LEU A 85 -11.12 19.57 -4.18
N ASP A 86 -12.14 20.37 -4.49
CA ASP A 86 -13.23 20.68 -3.55
C ASP A 86 -14.01 19.44 -3.10
N ASP A 87 -14.20 18.47 -4.01
CA ASP A 87 -14.88 17.21 -3.68
C ASP A 87 -14.02 16.33 -2.77
N VAL A 88 -12.69 16.32 -2.98
CA VAL A 88 -11.75 15.61 -2.11
C VAL A 88 -11.73 16.25 -0.72
N VAL A 89 -11.68 17.58 -0.63
CA VAL A 89 -11.70 18.32 0.66
C VAL A 89 -13.02 18.10 1.40
N ARG A 90 -14.16 18.09 0.69
CA ARG A 90 -15.46 17.76 1.29
C ARG A 90 -15.46 16.34 1.86
N ALA A 91 -15.04 15.35 1.08
CA ALA A 91 -14.98 13.96 1.54
C ALA A 91 -14.03 13.77 2.74
N ALA A 92 -12.87 14.42 2.73
CA ALA A 92 -11.92 14.40 3.84
C ALA A 92 -12.48 15.05 5.10
N SER A 93 -13.18 16.17 4.96
CA SER A 93 -13.85 16.86 6.08
C SER A 93 -14.96 15.99 6.70
N GLU A 94 -15.75 15.31 5.87
CA GLU A 94 -16.77 14.35 6.33
C GLU A 94 -16.13 13.15 7.04
N ALA A 95 -15.04 12.61 6.50
CA ALA A 95 -14.30 11.51 7.14
C ALA A 95 -13.75 11.93 8.50
N LYS A 96 -13.17 13.13 8.61
CA LYS A 96 -12.71 13.70 9.88
C LYS A 96 -13.85 13.84 10.88
N ALA A 97 -15.00 14.35 10.45
CA ALA A 97 -16.18 14.49 11.31
C ALA A 97 -16.70 13.14 11.82
N LYS A 98 -16.46 12.05 11.07
CA LYS A 98 -16.76 10.65 11.47
C LYS A 98 -15.65 9.99 12.30
N GLY A 99 -14.60 10.73 12.65
CA GLY A 99 -13.52 10.27 13.54
C GLY A 99 -12.32 9.63 12.84
N ALA A 100 -12.19 9.76 11.52
CA ALA A 100 -10.98 9.33 10.83
C ALA A 100 -9.76 10.13 11.31
N SER A 101 -8.66 9.44 11.59
CA SER A 101 -7.35 10.03 11.85
C SER A 101 -6.50 10.15 10.58
N ARG A 102 -6.78 9.33 9.57
CA ARG A 102 -6.09 9.32 8.27
C ARG A 102 -7.05 9.31 7.10
N PHE A 103 -6.70 10.03 6.04
CA PHE A 103 -7.43 10.03 4.79
C PHE A 103 -6.52 9.57 3.63
N CYS A 104 -6.96 8.53 2.93
CA CYS A 104 -6.22 7.87 1.85
C CYS A 104 -6.86 8.19 0.50
N MET A 105 -6.05 8.59 -0.48
CA MET A 105 -6.48 8.88 -1.84
C MET A 105 -5.91 7.82 -2.79
N GLY A 106 -6.78 7.06 -3.46
CA GLY A 106 -6.40 6.03 -4.42
C GLY A 106 -6.66 6.43 -5.86
N ALA A 107 -5.74 6.12 -6.76
CA ALA A 107 -5.91 6.37 -8.19
C ALA A 107 -5.64 5.09 -9.01
N ALA A 108 -6.54 4.81 -9.95
CA ALA A 108 -6.49 3.69 -10.87
C ALA A 108 -5.50 3.94 -12.03
N TRP A 109 -4.22 4.10 -11.67
CA TRP A 109 -3.12 4.30 -12.61
C TRP A 109 -2.06 3.21 -12.46
N ARG A 110 -1.29 2.98 -13.53
CA ARG A 110 -0.01 2.27 -13.44
C ARG A 110 0.99 3.06 -12.57
N GLY A 111 1.02 4.37 -12.79
CA GLY A 111 1.88 5.35 -12.13
C GLY A 111 1.47 6.74 -12.60
N PRO A 112 1.62 7.79 -11.78
CA PRO A 112 1.16 9.12 -12.14
C PRO A 112 2.13 9.79 -13.13
N LYS A 113 1.60 10.69 -13.97
CA LYS A 113 2.43 11.64 -14.71
C LYS A 113 2.77 12.82 -13.79
N ASP A 114 3.83 13.56 -14.07
CA ASP A 114 4.29 14.65 -13.20
C ASP A 114 3.21 15.72 -12.98
N ARG A 115 2.44 16.04 -14.04
CA ARG A 115 1.30 16.96 -13.93
C ARG A 115 0.20 16.45 -12.99
N ASP A 116 0.01 15.14 -12.90
CA ASP A 116 -1.01 14.51 -12.06
C ASP A 116 -0.50 14.45 -10.61
N VAL A 117 0.81 14.23 -10.41
CA VAL A 117 1.46 14.38 -9.10
C VAL A 117 1.26 15.77 -8.52
N LEU A 118 1.42 16.83 -9.32
CA LEU A 118 1.18 18.20 -8.86
C LEU A 118 -0.27 18.43 -8.41
N LYS A 119 -1.25 17.90 -9.14
CA LYS A 119 -2.66 17.96 -8.72
C LYS A 119 -2.92 17.20 -7.43
N VAL A 120 -2.33 16.01 -7.29
CA VAL A 120 -2.45 15.22 -6.05
C VAL A 120 -1.73 15.90 -4.89
N ALA A 121 -0.62 16.59 -5.14
CA ALA A 121 0.08 17.39 -4.13
C ALA A 121 -0.82 18.52 -3.57
N GLU A 122 -1.60 19.19 -4.43
CA GLU A 122 -2.62 20.16 -3.96
C GLU A 122 -3.67 19.50 -3.06
N MET A 123 -4.15 18.30 -3.43
CA MET A 123 -5.09 17.52 -2.59
C MET A 123 -4.46 17.12 -1.25
N VAL A 124 -3.22 16.65 -1.26
CA VAL A 124 -2.47 16.28 -0.05
C VAL A 124 -2.33 17.48 0.87
N ALA A 125 -1.89 18.64 0.37
CA ALA A 125 -1.76 19.85 1.16
C ALA A 125 -3.09 20.29 1.76
N ALA A 126 -4.18 20.23 0.99
CA ALA A 126 -5.51 20.57 1.47
C ALA A 126 -5.99 19.62 2.57
N VAL A 127 -5.85 18.30 2.40
CA VAL A 127 -6.20 17.30 3.43
C VAL A 127 -5.32 17.46 4.68
N LYS A 128 -4.02 17.73 4.50
CA LYS A 128 -3.10 17.98 5.62
C LYS A 128 -3.52 19.20 6.44
N SER A 129 -3.99 20.26 5.78
CA SER A 129 -4.50 21.47 6.44
C SER A 129 -5.74 21.23 7.30
N LEU A 130 -6.49 20.15 7.02
CA LEU A 130 -7.60 19.70 7.88
C LEU A 130 -7.11 19.01 9.15
N GLY A 131 -5.81 18.79 9.33
CA GLY A 131 -5.24 18.11 10.50
C GLY A 131 -5.40 16.59 10.48
N LEU A 132 -5.61 16.00 9.30
CA LEU A 132 -5.59 14.55 9.08
C LEU A 132 -4.19 14.08 8.69
N GLU A 133 -3.86 12.83 9.01
CA GLU A 133 -2.76 12.16 8.30
C GLU A 133 -3.15 11.96 6.83
N THR A 134 -2.21 12.17 5.93
CA THR A 134 -2.41 12.04 4.49
C THR A 134 -1.81 10.73 3.97
N CYS A 135 -2.52 10.06 3.08
CA CYS A 135 -2.05 8.84 2.44
C CYS A 135 -2.44 8.81 0.96
N ALA A 136 -1.59 8.26 0.12
CA ALA A 136 -1.88 8.11 -1.30
C ALA A 136 -1.45 6.74 -1.84
N THR A 137 -2.15 6.24 -2.86
CA THR A 137 -1.74 5.09 -3.68
C THR A 137 -1.98 5.41 -5.14
N LEU A 138 -0.90 5.70 -5.85
CA LEU A 138 -0.93 6.25 -7.22
C LEU A 138 -0.25 5.33 -8.23
N GLY A 139 0.18 4.14 -7.81
CA GLY A 139 0.96 3.20 -8.61
C GLY A 139 2.48 3.40 -8.45
N LEU A 140 3.24 3.11 -9.50
CA LEU A 140 4.69 3.20 -9.56
C LEU A 140 5.12 4.67 -9.61
N LEU A 141 5.91 5.11 -8.64
CA LEU A 141 6.47 6.47 -8.64
C LEU A 141 7.79 6.50 -9.40
N LYS A 142 8.01 7.59 -10.13
CA LYS A 142 9.30 7.94 -10.75
C LYS A 142 10.13 8.80 -9.79
N ASP A 143 11.40 8.96 -10.12
CA ASP A 143 12.33 9.81 -9.39
C ASP A 143 11.77 11.24 -9.25
N GLY A 144 11.90 11.83 -8.05
CA GLY A 144 11.40 13.17 -7.74
C GLY A 144 9.90 13.23 -7.37
N GLN A 145 9.09 12.24 -7.76
CA GLN A 145 7.64 12.29 -7.49
C GLN A 145 7.32 12.06 -6.01
N ALA A 146 8.11 11.24 -5.31
CA ALA A 146 7.92 10.98 -3.89
C ALA A 146 8.24 12.23 -3.05
N GLU A 147 9.26 12.97 -3.44
CA GLU A 147 9.70 14.23 -2.82
C GLU A 147 8.65 15.32 -3.00
N VAL A 148 8.08 15.48 -4.20
CA VAL A 148 6.98 16.43 -4.44
C VAL A 148 5.78 16.14 -3.53
N LEU A 149 5.41 14.86 -3.38
CA LEU A 149 4.32 14.46 -2.48
C LEU A 149 4.67 14.68 -1.02
N LYS A 150 5.91 14.39 -0.61
CA LYS A 150 6.42 14.63 0.73
C LYS A 150 6.34 16.11 1.09
N ASP A 151 6.81 16.98 0.21
CA ASP A 151 6.85 18.43 0.39
C ASP A 151 5.44 19.02 0.53
N ALA A 152 4.46 18.44 -0.17
CA ALA A 152 3.05 18.78 0.00
C ALA A 152 2.43 18.29 1.33
N GLY A 153 3.15 17.43 2.06
CA GLY A 153 2.75 16.93 3.37
C GLY A 153 2.22 15.50 3.37
N LEU A 154 2.62 14.66 2.40
CA LEU A 154 2.24 13.24 2.37
C LEU A 154 2.89 12.47 3.53
N ASP A 155 2.07 11.83 4.37
CA ASP A 155 2.55 11.06 5.52
C ASP A 155 2.81 9.60 5.16
N TYR A 156 1.93 9.00 4.35
CA TYR A 156 2.01 7.59 3.94
C TYR A 156 1.85 7.39 2.43
N TYR A 157 2.58 6.44 1.88
CA TYR A 157 2.35 5.94 0.52
C TYR A 157 2.04 4.45 0.55
N ASN A 158 0.93 4.04 -0.06
CA ASN A 158 0.56 2.64 -0.17
C ASN A 158 1.12 1.99 -1.44
N HIS A 159 1.80 0.86 -1.25
CA HIS A 159 2.41 0.11 -2.34
C HIS A 159 2.65 -1.36 -1.94
N ASN A 160 1.61 -2.19 -2.01
CA ASN A 160 1.63 -3.63 -1.72
C ASN A 160 2.64 -4.46 -2.55
N ILE A 161 3.12 -5.58 -2.02
CA ILE A 161 3.86 -6.60 -2.79
C ILE A 161 2.94 -7.72 -3.29
N ASP A 162 1.69 -7.74 -2.83
CA ASP A 162 0.59 -8.63 -3.22
C ASP A 162 0.80 -10.11 -2.80
N THR A 163 1.88 -10.76 -3.24
CA THR A 163 2.25 -12.17 -2.97
C THR A 163 3.78 -12.39 -3.14
N SER A 164 4.25 -13.62 -2.91
CA SER A 164 5.62 -14.08 -3.19
C SER A 164 6.12 -13.72 -4.60
N ALA A 165 7.45 -13.66 -4.76
CA ALA A 165 8.06 -13.37 -6.06
C ALA A 165 7.70 -14.44 -7.11
N ASP A 166 7.65 -15.71 -6.70
CA ASP A 166 7.41 -16.85 -7.57
C ASP A 166 5.95 -16.93 -8.06
N HIS A 167 4.98 -16.50 -7.23
CA HIS A 167 3.56 -16.52 -7.60
C HIS A 167 3.08 -15.21 -8.25
N TYR A 168 3.86 -14.13 -8.18
CA TYR A 168 3.44 -12.80 -8.64
C TYR A 168 2.99 -12.78 -10.11
N GLY A 169 3.72 -13.48 -10.99
CA GLY A 169 3.45 -13.54 -12.43
C GLY A 169 2.18 -14.28 -12.81
N GLU A 170 1.62 -15.10 -11.92
CA GLU A 170 0.33 -15.77 -12.13
C GLU A 170 -0.85 -14.81 -11.95
N ILE A 171 -0.65 -13.73 -11.18
CA ILE A 171 -1.70 -12.77 -10.82
C ILE A 171 -1.57 -11.46 -11.60
N ILE A 172 -0.34 -10.99 -11.86
CA ILE A 172 -0.03 -9.70 -12.49
C ILE A 172 1.13 -9.88 -13.47
N SER A 173 0.93 -9.52 -14.75
CA SER A 173 2.01 -9.58 -15.76
C SER A 173 2.47 -8.21 -16.25
N THR A 174 1.69 -7.15 -16.00
CA THR A 174 1.98 -5.78 -16.45
C THR A 174 3.08 -5.06 -15.65
N ARG A 175 3.55 -5.62 -14.54
CA ARG A 175 4.65 -5.11 -13.71
C ARG A 175 5.40 -6.26 -13.04
N SER A 176 6.63 -6.00 -12.61
CA SER A 176 7.41 -6.93 -11.79
C SER A 176 7.27 -6.60 -10.29
N GLN A 177 7.58 -7.57 -9.42
CA GLN A 177 7.73 -7.29 -7.98
C GLN A 177 8.93 -6.36 -7.71
N GLY A 178 9.96 -6.40 -8.57
CA GLY A 178 11.09 -5.46 -8.51
C GLY A 178 10.66 -4.00 -8.68
N ASP A 179 9.74 -3.72 -9.62
CA ASP A 179 9.18 -2.37 -9.83
C ASP A 179 8.53 -1.83 -8.53
N ARG A 180 7.90 -2.74 -7.76
CA ARG A 180 7.25 -2.43 -6.49
C ARG A 180 8.28 -2.08 -5.43
N HIS A 181 9.34 -2.88 -5.31
CA HIS A 181 10.44 -2.65 -4.38
C HIS A 181 11.16 -1.33 -4.66
N GLU A 182 11.36 -0.98 -5.92
CA GLU A 182 11.96 0.30 -6.32
C GLU A 182 11.09 1.49 -5.86
N THR A 183 9.77 1.42 -6.08
CA THR A 183 8.85 2.46 -5.60
C THR A 183 8.84 2.56 -4.08
N LEU A 184 8.84 1.42 -3.37
CA LEU A 184 8.93 1.38 -1.91
C LEU A 184 10.23 2.02 -1.41
N GLN A 185 11.35 1.80 -2.11
CA GLN A 185 12.63 2.41 -1.77
C GLN A 185 12.59 3.93 -1.95
N ARG A 186 12.09 4.42 -3.10
CA ARG A 186 11.87 5.85 -3.36
C ARG A 186 11.04 6.53 -2.25
N VAL A 187 9.94 5.89 -1.84
CA VAL A 187 9.06 6.38 -0.76
C VAL A 187 9.81 6.49 0.57
N ARG A 188 10.61 5.47 0.94
CA ARG A 188 11.43 5.50 2.16
C ARG A 188 12.49 6.58 2.10
N ASP A 189 13.18 6.71 0.98
CA ASP A 189 14.27 7.69 0.80
C ASP A 189 13.76 9.14 0.85
N ALA A 190 12.54 9.38 0.37
CA ALA A 190 11.84 10.66 0.52
C ALA A 190 11.32 10.93 1.94
N GLY A 191 11.48 10.00 2.89
CA GLY A 191 10.99 10.16 4.27
C GLY A 191 9.47 10.09 4.40
N VAL A 192 8.80 9.39 3.49
CA VAL A 192 7.37 9.07 3.57
C VAL A 192 7.19 7.68 4.19
N SER A 193 6.20 7.51 5.06
CA SER A 193 5.95 6.21 5.68
C SER A 193 5.39 5.21 4.67
N VAL A 194 5.84 3.97 4.74
CA VAL A 194 5.39 2.90 3.83
C VAL A 194 4.15 2.21 4.39
N CYS A 195 3.10 2.09 3.57
CA CYS A 195 1.98 1.18 3.78
C CYS A 195 2.08 0.05 2.74
N CYS A 196 2.60 -1.11 3.14
CA CYS A 196 2.76 -2.25 2.26
C CYS A 196 2.11 -3.49 2.88
N GLY A 197 1.54 -4.34 2.03
CA GLY A 197 0.94 -5.61 2.42
C GLY A 197 0.73 -6.49 1.19
N GLY A 198 -0.20 -7.45 1.32
CA GLY A 198 -0.59 -8.35 0.25
C GLY A 198 -2.06 -8.75 0.32
N ILE A 199 -2.46 -9.68 -0.53
CA ILE A 199 -3.81 -10.24 -0.59
C ILE A 199 -3.72 -11.74 -0.32
N ILE A 200 -4.68 -12.28 0.43
CA ILE A 200 -4.76 -13.71 0.74
C ILE A 200 -5.95 -14.31 -0.01
N GLY A 201 -5.74 -15.46 -0.66
CA GLY A 201 -6.77 -16.21 -1.38
C GLY A 201 -6.80 -15.98 -2.89
N MET A 202 -5.69 -15.60 -3.49
CA MET A 202 -5.49 -15.46 -4.94
C MET A 202 -5.09 -16.78 -5.64
N GLY A 203 -4.88 -17.86 -4.87
CA GLY A 203 -4.39 -19.15 -5.36
C GLY A 203 -3.02 -19.52 -4.78
N GLU A 204 -2.43 -18.60 -4.00
CA GLU A 204 -1.12 -18.75 -3.41
C GLU A 204 -1.07 -19.83 -2.31
N SER A 205 0.05 -20.53 -2.22
CA SER A 205 0.30 -21.53 -1.19
C SER A 205 0.67 -20.90 0.16
N ARG A 206 0.80 -21.72 1.21
CA ARG A 206 1.34 -21.24 2.50
C ARG A 206 2.81 -20.86 2.40
N ASP A 207 3.55 -21.46 1.47
CA ASP A 207 4.94 -21.09 1.21
C ASP A 207 5.00 -19.69 0.59
N ASP A 208 4.09 -19.39 -0.34
CA ASP A 208 3.98 -18.07 -0.98
C ASP A 208 3.58 -16.96 -0.01
N ARG A 209 2.78 -17.28 1.02
CA ARG A 209 2.42 -16.31 2.07
C ARG A 209 3.55 -16.04 3.06
N ALA A 210 4.50 -16.97 3.15
CA ALA A 210 5.59 -16.91 4.12
C ALA A 210 6.85 -16.22 3.58
N ASP A 211 7.01 -16.19 2.25
CA ASP A 211 8.04 -15.45 1.52
C ASP A 211 7.77 -13.93 1.51
#